data_AF-A0A3B9Y5R6-F1
#
_entry.id   AF-A0A3B9Y5R6-F1
#
_cell.length_a   1.000
_cell.length_b   1.000
_cell.length_c   1.000
_cell.angle_alpha   90.00
_cell.angle_beta   90.00
_cell.angle_gamma   90.00
#
_symmetry.space_group_name_H-M   'P 1'
#
loop_
_entity.id
_entity.type
_entity.pdbx_description
1 polymer ?
#
loop_
_entity_poly.entity_id
_entity_poly.type
_entity_poly.pdbx_seq_one_letter_code
_entity_poly.pdbx_strand_id
1 'polypeptide(L)'
;KRDHSPDLDHIASVRCGVLTGGRGLIADPIEQKRHANNSVEAQFSMPFGAAVALVTGHAGLSVFTEAWLQNADVRRLMQKVECYSSPELDDHYPAEWRASASIV
;
A
#
# COMPACT_ATOMS: atom_id res chain seq x y z
N LYS A 1 -13.47 5.33 10.35
CA LYS A 1 -14.19 4.22 11.00
C LYS A 1 -14.10 3.04 10.03
N ARG A 2 -13.81 1.81 10.49
CA ARG A 2 -13.65 0.66 9.59
C ARG A 2 -15.04 0.04 9.38
N ASP A 3 -15.62 0.25 8.20
CA ASP A 3 -16.97 -0.20 7.90
C ASP A 3 -17.02 -1.69 7.52
N HIS A 4 -15.88 -2.25 7.09
CA HIS A 4 -15.75 -3.65 6.67
C HIS A 4 -14.47 -4.27 7.23
N SER A 5 -14.53 -5.53 7.66
CA SER A 5 -13.37 -6.31 8.11
C SER A 5 -13.17 -7.47 7.15
N PRO A 6 -12.44 -7.28 6.03
CA PRO A 6 -12.26 -8.34 5.05
C PRO A 6 -11.47 -9.51 5.64
N ASP A 7 -11.85 -10.72 5.27
CA ASP A 7 -11.06 -11.92 5.54
C ASP A 7 -9.80 -11.89 4.67
N LEU A 8 -8.63 -11.86 5.30
CA LEU A 8 -7.34 -11.73 4.62
C LEU A 8 -7.04 -12.93 3.69
N ASP A 9 -7.65 -14.08 3.94
CA ASP A 9 -7.44 -15.29 3.14
C ASP A 9 -8.25 -15.27 1.84
N HIS A 10 -9.32 -14.47 1.79
CA HIS A 10 -10.15 -14.30 0.60
C HIS A 10 -9.78 -13.09 -0.26
N ILE A 11 -8.75 -12.32 0.12
CA ILE A 11 -8.25 -11.22 -0.72
C ILE A 11 -7.51 -11.80 -1.92
N ALA A 12 -8.03 -11.59 -3.14
CA ALA A 12 -7.36 -11.96 -4.37
C ALA A 12 -6.37 -10.88 -4.82
N SER A 13 -6.77 -9.61 -4.76
CA SER A 13 -5.93 -8.47 -5.15
C SER A 13 -6.28 -7.20 -4.37
N VAL A 14 -5.29 -6.32 -4.21
CA VAL A 14 -5.45 -4.98 -3.63
C VAL A 14 -4.96 -3.96 -4.65
N ARG A 15 -5.85 -3.11 -5.15
CA ARG A 15 -5.50 -2.10 -6.16
C ARG A 15 -5.45 -0.72 -5.53
N CYS A 16 -4.28 -0.09 -5.63
CA CYS A 16 -3.99 1.23 -5.08
C CYS A 16 -3.77 2.24 -6.21
N GLY A 17 -4.64 3.26 -6.30
CA GLY A 17 -4.43 4.41 -7.17
C GLY A 17 -3.53 5.44 -6.50
N VAL A 18 -2.42 5.78 -7.15
CA VAL A 18 -1.44 6.76 -6.69
C VAL A 18 -1.20 7.83 -7.76
N LEU A 19 -0.88 9.05 -7.34
CA LEU A 19 -0.49 10.14 -8.25
C LEU A 19 0.72 9.75 -9.10
N THR A 20 0.73 10.14 -10.37
CA THR A 20 1.85 9.84 -11.28
C THR A 20 3.17 10.41 -10.75
N GLY A 21 3.15 11.63 -10.19
CA GLY A 21 4.34 12.29 -9.63
C GLY A 21 4.94 11.59 -8.41
N GLY A 22 4.16 10.81 -7.66
CA GLY A 22 4.61 10.05 -6.49
C GLY A 22 4.93 8.58 -6.78
N ARG A 23 4.54 8.07 -7.95
CA ARG A 23 4.57 6.64 -8.28
C ARG A 23 5.98 6.05 -8.21
N GLY A 24 6.98 6.74 -8.76
CA GLY A 24 8.38 6.30 -8.71
C GLY A 24 8.95 6.20 -7.29
N LEU A 25 8.36 6.92 -6.33
CA LEU A 25 8.83 6.90 -4.95
C LEU A 25 8.30 5.70 -4.17
N ILE A 26 7.04 5.32 -4.37
CA ILE A 26 6.35 4.34 -3.51
C ILE A 26 5.87 3.06 -4.20
N ALA A 27 5.73 3.07 -5.53
CA ALA A 27 5.10 2.00 -6.29
C ALA A 27 6.03 1.32 -7.30
N ASP A 28 6.93 2.06 -7.94
CA ASP A 28 7.85 1.50 -8.93
C ASP A 28 9.30 1.39 -8.40
N PRO A 29 10.07 0.39 -8.86
CA PRO A 29 9.62 -0.82 -9.55
C PRO A 29 8.84 -1.73 -8.58
N ILE A 30 7.67 -2.23 -9.01
CA ILE A 30 6.73 -2.93 -8.13
C ILE A 30 7.34 -4.15 -7.45
N GLU A 31 8.19 -4.91 -8.16
CA GLU A 31 8.89 -6.07 -7.60
C GLU A 31 9.75 -5.69 -6.38
N GLN A 32 10.46 -4.56 -6.44
CA GLN A 32 11.23 -4.09 -5.29
C GLN A 32 10.34 -3.59 -4.16
N LYS A 33 9.26 -2.86 -4.50
CA LYS A 33 8.33 -2.31 -3.50
C LYS A 33 7.57 -3.41 -2.74
N ARG A 34 7.37 -4.58 -3.35
CA ARG A 34 6.81 -5.78 -2.71
C ARG A 34 7.79 -6.51 -1.77
N HIS A 35 9.06 -6.10 -1.73
CA HIS A 35 10.11 -6.72 -0.92
C HIS A 35 10.86 -5.69 -0.07
N ALA A 36 10.14 -4.85 0.69
CA ALA A 36 10.77 -3.96 1.66
C ALA A 36 11.46 -4.76 2.79
N ASN A 37 12.74 -4.49 3.04
CA ASN A 37 13.59 -5.24 3.98
C ASN A 37 14.01 -4.44 5.21
N ASN A 38 13.64 -3.18 5.31
CA ASN A 38 13.85 -2.35 6.50
C ASN A 38 12.77 -1.27 6.62
N SER A 39 12.72 -0.60 7.78
CA SER A 39 11.72 0.45 8.07
C SER A 39 11.77 1.64 7.10
N VAL A 40 12.93 1.96 6.50
CA VAL A 40 13.03 3.05 5.52
C VAL A 40 12.40 2.64 4.20
N GLU A 41 12.73 1.45 3.69
CA GLU A 41 12.10 0.88 2.49
C GLU A 41 10.59 0.73 2.67
N ALA A 42 10.14 0.33 3.86
CA ALA A 42 8.72 0.19 4.18
C ALA A 42 7.94 1.51 4.11
N GLN A 43 8.55 2.63 4.53
CA GLN A 43 7.96 3.97 4.41
C GLN A 43 7.77 4.39 2.95
N PHE A 44 8.61 3.88 2.05
CA PHE A 44 8.54 4.15 0.61
C PHE A 44 8.00 2.94 -0.16
N SER A 45 7.10 2.17 0.43
CA SER A 45 6.45 1.01 -0.18
C SER A 45 4.93 1.12 -0.02
N MET A 46 4.25 1.43 -1.11
CA MET A 46 2.78 1.36 -1.16
C MET A 46 2.27 -0.07 -0.88
N PRO A 47 2.92 -1.16 -1.39
CA PRO A 47 2.58 -2.52 -0.98
C PRO A 47 2.60 -2.75 0.53
N PHE A 48 3.65 -2.30 1.22
CA PHE A 48 3.74 -2.44 2.67
C PHE A 48 2.63 -1.64 3.36
N GLY A 49 2.45 -0.37 2.98
CA GLY A 49 1.43 0.51 3.55
C GLY A 49 0.01 -0.04 3.43
N ALA A 50 -0.36 -0.56 2.26
CA ALA A 50 -1.66 -1.19 2.05
C ALA A 50 -1.82 -2.48 2.87
N ALA A 51 -0.82 -3.36 2.84
CA ALA A 51 -0.86 -4.63 3.55
C ALA A 51 -0.97 -4.45 5.08
N VAL A 52 -0.14 -3.59 5.66
CA VAL A 52 -0.16 -3.35 7.12
C VAL A 52 -1.43 -2.64 7.56
N ALA A 53 -2.00 -1.76 6.73
CA ALA A 53 -3.29 -1.14 7.01
C ALA A 53 -4.44 -2.15 7.01
N LEU A 54 -4.41 -3.15 6.12
CA LEU A 54 -5.42 -4.22 6.10
C LEU A 54 -5.34 -5.10 7.35
N VAL A 55 -4.12 -5.50 7.74
CA VAL A 55 -3.90 -6.36 8.91
C VAL A 55 -4.24 -5.64 10.21
N THR A 56 -3.79 -4.39 10.35
CA THR A 56 -3.86 -3.68 11.64
C THR A 56 -5.06 -2.76 11.76
N GLY A 57 -5.63 -2.29 10.65
CA GLY A 57 -6.57 -1.18 10.63
C GLY A 57 -5.95 0.18 10.99
N HIS A 58 -4.61 0.27 11.04
CA HIS A 58 -3.87 1.48 11.41
C HIS A 58 -2.95 1.94 10.28
N ALA A 59 -2.73 3.24 10.20
CA ALA A 59 -1.73 3.87 9.35
C ALA A 59 -0.93 4.88 10.18
N GLY A 60 0.34 5.10 9.83
CA GLY A 60 1.23 6.04 10.51
C GLY A 60 2.51 5.39 11.03
N LEU A 61 3.38 6.17 11.67
CA LEU A 61 4.76 5.74 11.96
C LEU A 61 4.87 4.49 12.84
N SER A 62 3.87 4.20 13.66
CA SER A 62 3.85 3.03 14.55
C SER A 62 3.86 1.68 13.82
N VAL A 63 3.56 1.66 12.51
CA VAL A 63 3.52 0.42 11.72
C VAL A 63 4.87 0.05 11.10
N PHE A 64 5.85 0.96 11.06
CA PHE A 64 7.18 0.71 10.46
C PHE A 64 8.16 0.05 11.44
N THR A 65 7.73 -1.03 12.06
CA THR A 65 8.54 -1.82 13.00
C THR A 65 8.99 -3.13 12.37
N GLU A 66 10.09 -3.68 12.86
CA GLU A 66 10.59 -5.00 12.42
C GLU A 66 9.52 -6.09 12.56
N ALA A 67 8.70 -6.03 13.62
CA ALA A 67 7.63 -6.99 13.85
C ALA A 67 6.59 -7.02 12.71
N TRP A 68 6.18 -5.85 12.20
CA TRP A 68 5.25 -5.77 11.07
C TRP A 68 5.91 -6.08 9.74
N LEU A 69 7.19 -5.71 9.59
CA LEU A 69 7.98 -6.01 8.41
C LEU A 69 8.14 -7.54 8.18
N GLN A 70 8.33 -8.29 9.26
CA GLN A 70 8.46 -9.75 9.23
C GLN A 70 7.14 -10.50 9.36
N ASN A 71 6.01 -9.80 9.54
CA ASN A 71 4.71 -10.44 9.69
C ASN A 71 4.29 -11.17 8.40
N ALA A 72 3.93 -12.46 8.53
CA ALA A 72 3.63 -13.32 7.39
C ALA A 72 2.43 -12.84 6.56
N ASP A 73 1.37 -12.33 7.21
CA ASP A 73 0.19 -11.81 6.50
C ASP A 73 0.51 -10.52 5.76
N VAL A 74 1.27 -9.61 6.37
CA VAL A 74 1.74 -8.39 5.70
C VAL A 74 2.54 -8.76 4.45
N ARG A 75 3.55 -9.62 4.58
CA ARG A 75 4.41 -10.01 3.45
C ARG A 75 3.63 -10.74 2.35
N ARG A 76 2.66 -11.58 2.72
CA ARG A 76 1.75 -12.27 1.78
C ARG A 76 0.88 -11.28 1.02
N LEU A 77 0.28 -10.31 1.72
CA LEU A 77 -0.60 -9.31 1.10
C LEU A 77 0.16 -8.34 0.22
N MET A 78 1.41 -7.97 0.56
CA MET A 78 2.26 -7.13 -0.29
C MET A 78 2.34 -7.68 -1.72
N GLN A 79 2.43 -9.00 -1.89
CA GLN A 79 2.50 -9.64 -3.21
C GLN A 79 1.22 -9.47 -4.05
N LYS A 80 0.09 -9.19 -3.39
CA LYS A 80 -1.22 -8.99 -4.02
C LYS A 80 -1.51 -7.51 -4.30
N VAL A 81 -0.63 -6.60 -3.90
CA VAL A 81 -0.81 -5.16 -4.11
C VAL A 81 -0.36 -4.80 -5.52
N GLU A 82 -1.24 -4.13 -6.25
CA GLU A 82 -0.99 -3.51 -7.54
C GLU A 82 -1.18 -1.99 -7.40
N CYS A 83 -0.28 -1.24 -8.01
CA CYS A 83 -0.37 0.22 -8.05
C CYS A 83 -0.65 0.69 -9.46
N TYR A 84 -1.51 1.69 -9.59
CA TYR A 84 -1.79 2.34 -10.87
C TYR A 84 -1.89 3.85 -10.70
N SER A 85 -1.75 4.57 -11.80
CA SER A 85 -2.02 6.00 -11.90
C SER A 85 -2.99 6.24 -13.05
N SER A 86 -3.75 7.32 -13.00
CA SER A 86 -4.69 7.69 -14.05
C SER A 86 -4.86 9.22 -14.10
N PRO A 87 -5.28 9.79 -15.24
CA PRO A 87 -5.54 11.22 -15.35
C PRO A 87 -6.49 11.74 -14.27
N GLU A 88 -7.53 10.99 -13.92
CA GLU A 88 -8.53 11.41 -12.93
C GLU A 88 -7.94 11.60 -11.52
N LEU A 89 -6.86 10.87 -11.20
CA LEU A 89 -6.11 11.06 -9.95
C LEU A 89 -5.24 12.32 -10.02
N ASP A 90 -4.68 12.63 -11.19
CA ASP A 90 -3.74 13.73 -11.39
C ASP A 90 -4.41 15.08 -11.70
N ASP A 91 -5.67 15.09 -12.16
CA ASP A 91 -6.39 16.28 -12.66
C ASP A 91 -6.42 17.48 -11.69
N HIS A 92 -6.33 17.21 -10.40
CA HIS A 92 -6.37 18.24 -9.35
C HIS A 92 -5.02 18.45 -8.65
N TYR A 93 -3.97 17.75 -9.08
CA TYR A 93 -2.62 17.93 -8.54
C TYR A 93 -2.03 19.27 -9.04
N PRO A 94 -1.35 20.06 -8.18
CA PRO A 94 -0.96 19.78 -6.80
C PRO A 94 -1.93 20.28 -5.72
N ALA A 95 -3.10 20.81 -6.08
CA ALA A 95 -4.08 21.33 -5.13
C ALA A 95 -4.70 20.22 -4.26
N GLU A 96 -4.92 19.03 -4.84
CA GLU A 96 -5.42 17.85 -4.14
C GLU A 96 -4.50 16.65 -4.36
N TRP A 97 -4.29 15.86 -3.30
CA TRP A 97 -3.48 14.65 -3.33
C TRP A 97 -4.39 13.42 -3.33
N ARG A 98 -5.03 13.15 -4.47
CA ARG A 98 -6.01 12.06 -4.60
C ARG A 98 -5.35 10.69 -4.59
N ALA A 99 -6.10 9.72 -4.09
CA ALA A 99 -5.74 8.31 -4.08
C ALA A 99 -7.02 7.46 -4.12
N SER A 100 -6.88 6.19 -4.50
CA SER A 100 -7.96 5.21 -4.42
C SER A 100 -7.46 3.86 -3.91
N ALA A 101 -8.35 3.08 -3.29
CA ALA A 101 -8.06 1.73 -2.84
C ALA A 101 -9.28 0.83 -3.09
N SER A 102 -9.05 -0.35 -3.64
CA SER A 102 -10.08 -1.39 -3.80
C SER A 102 -9.50 -2.76 -3.52
N ILE A 103 -10.35 -3.66 -3.04
CA ILE A 103 -10.03 -5.04 -2.74
C ILE A 103 -10.94 -5.91 -3.61
N VAL A 104 -10.37 -6.93 -4.24
CA VAL A 104 -11.09 -7.95 -5.01
C VAL A 104 -10.95 -9.28 -4.29
#